data_AF-A0A1J5LBT1-F1
#
_entry.id   AF-A0A1J5LBT1-F1
#
_cell.length_a   1.000
_cell.length_b   1.000
_cell.length_c   1.000
_cell.angle_alpha   90.00
_cell.angle_beta   90.00
_cell.angle_gamma   90.00
#
_symmetry.space_group_name_H-M   'P 1'
#
loop_
_entity.id
_entity.type
_entity.pdbx_description
1 polymer ?
#
loop_
_entity_poly.entity_id
_entity_poly.type
_entity_poly.pdbx_seq_one_letter_code
_entity_poly.pdbx_strand_id
1 'polypeptide(L)'
;MEDALEPYLNGFALGILFFLFIGGIYLVIYIHDIPYNIAKKRKHPHLEAIHMAGWVSLILMHSIWPIIWIWAYLFTPKANHYDDSGLTEQEKEDLEHKDKIVRIKKLSADIEILKKEVHTIEEKLGLTEK
;
A
#
# COMPACT_ATOMS: atom_id res chain seq x y z
N MET A 1 -3.59 -63.41 14.16
CA MET A 1 -4.30 -62.60 13.13
C MET A 1 -3.91 -61.13 13.24
N GLU A 2 -3.26 -60.75 14.34
CA GLU A 2 -2.69 -59.44 14.61
C GLU A 2 -1.57 -59.04 13.64
N ASP A 3 -0.65 -59.95 13.31
CA ASP A 3 0.57 -59.66 12.51
C ASP A 3 0.30 -59.17 11.08
N ALA A 4 -0.86 -59.55 10.51
CA ALA A 4 -1.26 -59.16 9.16
C ALA A 4 -1.91 -57.77 9.11
N LEU A 5 -2.41 -57.26 10.25
CA LEU A 5 -3.11 -55.99 10.33
C LEU A 5 -2.20 -54.82 10.75
N GLU A 6 -1.10 -55.11 11.44
CA GLU A 6 -0.08 -54.12 11.84
C GLU A 6 0.42 -53.22 10.70
N PRO A 7 0.80 -53.73 9.51
CA PRO A 7 1.29 -52.85 8.43
C PRO A 7 0.22 -51.89 7.90
N TYR A 8 -1.06 -52.28 7.91
CA TYR A 8 -2.17 -51.40 7.51
C TYR A 8 -2.41 -50.29 8.55
N LEU A 9 -2.38 -50.63 9.85
CA LEU A 9 -2.52 -49.65 10.92
C LEU A 9 -1.34 -48.67 10.95
N ASN A 10 -0.10 -49.15 10.79
CA ASN A 10 1.08 -48.29 10.75
C ASN A 10 1.07 -47.38 9.51
N GLY A 11 0.67 -47.88 8.34
CA GLY A 11 0.53 -47.05 7.14
C GLY A 11 -0.52 -45.95 7.30
N PHE A 12 -1.67 -46.29 7.90
CA PHE A 12 -2.73 -45.33 8.19
C PHE A 12 -2.31 -44.27 9.23
N ALA A 13 -1.66 -44.70 10.32
CA ALA A 13 -1.13 -43.81 11.35
C ALA A 13 -0.06 -42.87 10.80
N LEU A 14 0.84 -43.38 9.94
CA LEU A 14 1.86 -42.57 9.27
C LEU A 14 1.23 -41.53 8.33
N GLY A 15 0.15 -41.90 7.63
CA GLY A 15 -0.62 -40.97 6.80
C GLY A 15 -1.23 -39.81 7.60
N ILE A 16 -1.87 -40.12 8.74
CA ILE A 16 -2.41 -39.08 9.64
C ILE A 16 -1.28 -38.22 10.22
N LEU A 17 -0.17 -38.83 10.65
CA LEU A 17 0.98 -38.11 11.19
C LEU A 17 1.53 -37.12 10.17
N PHE A 18 1.68 -37.53 8.92
CA PHE A 18 2.15 -36.66 7.83
C PHE A 18 1.15 -35.53 7.53
N PHE A 19 -0.14 -35.83 7.52
CA PHE A 19 -1.18 -34.83 7.33
C PHE A 19 -1.20 -33.78 8.45
N LEU A 20 -1.10 -34.22 9.71
CA LEU A 20 -1.01 -33.34 10.86
C LEU A 20 0.28 -32.52 10.85
N PHE A 21 1.38 -33.09 10.38
CA PHE A 21 2.64 -32.37 10.23
C PHE A 21 2.53 -31.22 9.22
N ILE A 22 2.01 -31.49 8.02
CA ILE A 22 1.76 -30.45 7.01
C ILE A 22 0.72 -29.44 7.51
N GLY A 23 -0.38 -29.93 8.09
CA GLY A 23 -1.42 -29.08 8.66
C GLY A 23 -0.89 -28.17 9.77
N GLY A 24 0.03 -28.68 10.61
CA GLY A 24 0.72 -27.91 11.63
C GLY A 24 1.62 -26.82 11.06
N ILE A 25 2.43 -27.14 10.05
CA ILE A 25 3.26 -26.15 9.34
C ILE A 25 2.38 -25.08 8.70
N TYR A 26 1.30 -25.48 8.01
CA TYR A 26 0.36 -24.56 7.39
C TYR A 26 -0.33 -23.67 8.42
N LEU A 27 -0.71 -24.22 9.57
CA LEU A 27 -1.30 -23.46 10.67
C LEU A 27 -0.36 -22.38 11.21
N VAL A 28 0.93 -22.71 11.39
CA VAL A 28 1.93 -21.72 11.84
C VAL A 28 2.11 -20.60 10.82
N ILE A 29 2.25 -20.94 9.54
CA ILE A 29 2.35 -19.96 8.45
C ILE A 29 1.13 -19.05 8.44
N TYR A 30 -0.07 -19.64 8.47
CA TYR A 30 -1.32 -18.89 8.47
C TYR A 30 -1.43 -17.92 9.65
N ILE A 31 -1.09 -18.36 10.86
CA ILE A 31 -1.12 -17.53 12.07
C ILE A 31 -0.09 -16.37 12.00
N HIS A 32 1.05 -16.58 11.34
CA HIS A 32 2.09 -15.56 11.18
C HIS A 32 1.73 -14.49 10.15
N ASP A 33 0.93 -14.83 9.13
CA ASP A 33 0.47 -13.87 8.13
C ASP A 33 -0.66 -12.95 8.62
N ILE A 34 -1.34 -13.31 9.73
CA ILE A 34 -2.39 -12.48 10.35
C ILE A 34 -1.91 -11.05 10.70
N PRO A 35 -0.82 -10.84 11.46
CA PRO A 35 -0.34 -9.50 11.81
C PRO A 35 0.02 -8.66 10.58
N TYR A 36 0.56 -9.27 9.52
CA TYR A 36 0.81 -8.57 8.25
C TYR A 36 -0.50 -8.06 7.63
N ASN A 37 -1.53 -8.89 7.58
CA ASN A 37 -2.84 -8.50 7.05
C ASN A 37 -3.51 -7.40 7.89
N ILE A 38 -3.31 -7.40 9.21
CA ILE A 38 -3.79 -6.34 10.11
C ILE A 38 -3.05 -5.01 9.81
N ALA A 39 -1.73 -5.07 9.65
CA ALA A 39 -0.91 -3.91 9.30
C ALA A 39 -1.27 -3.33 7.92
N LYS A 40 -1.55 -4.21 6.93
CA LYS A 40 -1.98 -3.81 5.59
C LYS A 40 -3.31 -3.06 5.63
N LYS A 41 -4.30 -3.59 6.38
CA LYS A 41 -5.60 -2.92 6.56
C LYS A 41 -5.48 -1.56 7.26
N ARG A 42 -4.45 -1.37 8.10
CA ARG A 42 -4.21 -0.13 8.85
C ARG A 42 -3.25 0.84 8.13
N LYS A 43 -2.81 0.54 6.90
CA LYS A 43 -1.83 1.35 6.14
C LYS A 43 -0.56 1.63 6.95
N HIS A 44 0.00 0.60 7.60
CA HIS A 44 1.23 0.72 8.38
C HIS A 44 2.40 1.16 7.47
N PRO A 45 3.17 2.21 7.81
CA PRO A 45 4.27 2.72 6.96
C PRO A 45 5.41 1.70 6.81
N HIS A 46 5.55 0.80 7.77
CA HIS A 46 6.55 -0.27 7.78
C HIS A 46 5.95 -1.66 7.50
N LEU A 47 5.11 -1.76 6.47
CA LEU A 47 4.47 -3.02 6.10
C LEU A 47 5.48 -4.13 5.77
N GLU A 48 6.53 -3.79 5.01
CA GLU A 48 7.60 -4.72 4.64
C GLU A 48 8.40 -5.20 5.86
N ALA A 49 8.55 -4.35 6.89
CA ALA A 49 9.25 -4.74 8.12
C ALA A 49 8.45 -5.78 8.91
N ILE A 50 7.12 -5.66 8.95
CA ILE A 50 6.24 -6.65 9.62
C ILE A 50 6.26 -7.98 8.86
N HIS A 51 6.28 -7.93 7.52
CA HIS A 51 6.40 -9.14 6.72
C HIS A 51 7.73 -9.86 6.98
N MET A 52 8.84 -9.14 6.87
CA MET A 52 10.18 -9.70 7.11
C MET A 52 10.35 -10.18 8.55
N ALA A 53 9.80 -9.46 9.53
CA ALA A 53 9.82 -9.87 10.94
C ALA A 53 9.06 -11.18 11.16
N GLY A 54 7.98 -11.45 10.40
CA GLY A 54 7.29 -12.73 10.39
C GLY A 54 8.21 -13.88 9.99
N TRP A 55 8.91 -13.76 8.86
CA TRP A 55 9.88 -14.76 8.40
C TRP A 55 11.08 -14.91 9.35
N VAL A 56 11.60 -13.81 9.89
CA VAL A 56 12.71 -13.81 10.85
C VAL A 56 12.30 -14.50 12.17
N SER A 57 11.04 -14.37 12.60
CA SER A 57 10.55 -14.99 13.83
C SER A 57 10.47 -16.52 13.76
N LEU A 58 10.28 -17.09 12.57
CA LEU A 58 10.32 -18.54 12.33
C LEU A 58 11.71 -19.12 12.60
N ILE A 59 12.76 -18.35 12.33
CA ILE A 59 14.16 -18.72 12.60
C ILE A 59 14.51 -18.47 14.07
N LEU A 60 14.00 -17.39 14.67
CA LEU A 60 14.31 -16.98 16.05
C LEU A 60 13.48 -17.67 17.15
N MET A 61 13.03 -18.91 16.93
CA MET A 61 12.30 -19.69 17.94
C MET A 61 10.99 -19.01 18.41
N HIS A 62 10.29 -18.30 17.51
CA HIS A 62 8.93 -17.75 17.76
C HIS A 62 8.80 -16.75 18.93
N SER A 63 9.88 -16.39 19.62
CA SER A 63 9.85 -15.50 20.80
C SER A 63 9.53 -14.04 20.46
N ILE A 64 9.88 -13.59 19.24
CA ILE A 64 9.66 -12.20 18.78
C ILE A 64 8.23 -12.00 18.24
N TRP A 65 7.53 -13.08 17.91
CA TRP A 65 6.20 -13.05 17.32
C TRP A 65 5.14 -12.26 18.12
N PRO A 66 4.97 -12.44 19.45
CA PRO A 66 3.99 -11.66 20.22
C PRO A 66 4.29 -10.16 20.24
N ILE A 67 5.56 -9.76 20.12
CA ILE A 67 5.96 -8.35 20.05
C ILE A 67 5.53 -7.73 18.71
N ILE A 68 5.64 -8.47 17.61
CA ILE A 68 5.19 -8.04 16.28
C ILE A 68 3.67 -7.83 16.27
N TRP A 69 2.93 -8.73 16.93
CA TRP A 69 1.48 -8.59 17.07
C TRP A 69 1.10 -7.27 17.75
N ILE A 70 1.75 -6.97 18.87
CA ILE A 70 1.50 -5.71 19.59
C ILE A 70 1.78 -4.52 18.69
N TRP A 71 2.87 -4.55 17.91
CA TRP A 71 3.23 -3.46 17.00
C TRP A 71 2.22 -3.28 15.85
N ALA A 72 1.72 -4.38 15.27
CA ALA A 72 0.68 -4.34 14.24
C ALA A 72 -0.64 -3.71 14.77
N TYR A 73 -0.95 -3.89 16.05
CA TYR A 73 -2.12 -3.27 16.71
C TYR A 73 -1.89 -1.83 17.17
N LEU A 74 -0.65 -1.50 17.57
CA LEU A 74 -0.29 -0.19 18.14
C LEU A 74 -0.42 0.95 17.11
N PHE A 75 -0.27 0.64 15.82
CA PHE A 75 -0.43 1.64 14.78
C PHE A 75 -1.90 2.02 14.60
N THR A 76 -2.24 3.19 15.09
CA THR A 76 -3.39 3.95 14.64
C THR A 76 -2.93 4.74 13.42
N PRO A 77 -3.59 4.61 12.25
CA PRO A 77 -3.37 5.58 11.20
C PRO A 77 -3.73 6.93 11.80
N LYS A 78 -2.71 7.77 12.07
CA LYS A 78 -2.96 9.21 12.17
C LYS A 78 -3.79 9.52 10.94
N ALA A 79 -4.92 10.18 11.10
CA ALA A 79 -5.72 10.69 10.00
C ALA A 79 -4.88 11.72 9.24
N ASN A 80 -3.86 11.27 8.53
CA ASN A 80 -2.99 12.04 7.68
C ASN A 80 -3.70 12.16 6.35
N HIS A 81 -4.88 12.81 6.36
CA HIS A 81 -5.55 13.33 5.17
C HIS A 81 -5.36 12.41 3.93
N TYR A 82 -5.63 11.11 4.10
CA TYR A 82 -5.32 10.12 3.08
C TYR A 82 -6.41 10.29 2.03
N ASP A 83 -6.03 10.97 0.96
CA ASP A 83 -6.81 11.09 -0.25
C ASP A 83 -7.07 9.67 -0.77
N ASP A 84 -8.33 9.28 -0.71
CA ASP A 84 -8.83 7.99 -1.21
C ASP A 84 -8.95 8.02 -2.74
N SER A 85 -7.92 8.53 -3.41
CA SER A 85 -7.89 8.65 -4.88
C SER A 85 -7.44 7.34 -5.53
N GLY A 86 -6.78 6.44 -4.77
CA GLY A 86 -6.22 5.20 -5.29
C GLY A 86 -5.06 5.41 -6.28
N LEU A 87 -4.59 6.65 -6.41
CA LEU A 87 -3.55 7.06 -7.36
C LEU A 87 -2.17 6.88 -6.74
N THR A 88 -1.24 6.39 -7.54
CA THR A 88 0.18 6.39 -7.21
C THR A 88 0.70 7.83 -7.09
N GLU A 89 1.78 8.05 -6.34
CA GLU A 89 2.37 9.40 -6.18
C GLU A 89 2.73 10.02 -7.54
N GLN A 90 3.15 9.20 -8.51
CA GLN A 90 3.43 9.63 -9.88
C GLN A 90 2.17 10.13 -10.62
N GLU A 91 1.03 9.44 -10.46
CA GLU A 91 -0.25 9.89 -11.05
C GLU A 91 -0.76 11.19 -10.41
N LYS A 92 -0.50 11.41 -9.12
CA LYS A 92 -0.84 12.68 -8.44
C LYS A 92 -0.01 13.84 -8.98
N GLU A 93 1.30 13.64 -9.13
CA GLU A 93 2.19 14.64 -9.73
C GLU A 93 1.76 14.97 -11.16
N ASP A 94 1.38 13.96 -11.96
CA ASP A 94 0.90 14.15 -13.34
C ASP A 94 -0.41 14.95 -13.40
N LEU A 95 -1.35 14.69 -12.49
CA LEU A 95 -2.60 15.44 -12.41
C LEU A 95 -2.37 16.89 -11.94
N GLU A 96 -1.50 17.07 -10.95
CA GLU A 96 -1.11 18.41 -10.48
C GLU A 96 -0.41 19.19 -11.59
N HIS A 97 0.47 18.54 -12.35
CA HIS A 97 1.16 19.14 -13.49
C HIS A 97 0.18 19.53 -14.60
N LYS A 98 -0.82 18.68 -14.89
CA LYS A 98 -1.91 19.00 -15.82
C LYS A 98 -2.72 20.21 -15.37
N ASP A 99 -3.11 20.30 -14.10
CA ASP A 99 -3.86 21.46 -13.58
C ASP A 99 -3.05 22.75 -13.72
N LYS A 100 -1.76 22.71 -13.37
CA LYS A 100 -0.84 23.84 -13.55
C LYS A 100 -0.75 24.27 -15.02
N ILE A 101 -0.61 23.33 -15.96
CA ILE A 101 -0.57 23.63 -17.39
C ILE A 101 -1.87 24.31 -17.86
N VAL A 102 -3.03 23.82 -17.42
CA VAL A 102 -4.33 24.40 -17.78
C VAL A 102 -4.44 25.84 -17.26
N ARG A 103 -4.03 26.11 -16.02
CA ARG A 103 -3.99 27.46 -15.47
C ARG A 103 -3.04 28.38 -16.25
N ILE A 104 -1.83 27.92 -16.56
CA ILE A 104 -0.85 28.70 -17.33
C ILE A 104 -1.44 29.07 -18.71
N LYS A 105 -2.08 28.11 -19.39
CA LYS A 105 -2.76 28.39 -20.67
C LYS A 105 -3.85 29.45 -20.54
N LYS A 106 -4.64 29.38 -19.48
CA LYS A 106 -5.71 30.36 -19.21
C LYS A 106 -5.13 31.76 -18.96
N LEU A 107 -4.11 31.87 -18.10
CA LEU A 107 -3.43 33.14 -17.85
C LEU A 107 -2.82 33.72 -19.12
N SER A 108 -2.21 32.89 -19.96
CA SER A 108 -1.65 33.33 -21.25
C SER A 108 -2.71 33.92 -22.18
N ALA A 109 -3.89 33.28 -22.24
CA ALA A 109 -5.00 33.78 -23.05
C ALA A 109 -5.57 35.10 -22.50
N ASP A 110 -5.71 35.21 -21.18
CA ASP A 110 -6.16 36.44 -20.52
C ASP A 110 -5.20 37.61 -20.82
N ILE A 111 -3.88 37.35 -20.79
CA ILE A 111 -2.86 38.36 -21.15
C ILE A 111 -3.00 38.82 -22.61
N GLU A 112 -3.27 37.92 -23.55
CA GLU A 112 -3.47 38.29 -24.96
C GLU A 112 -4.71 39.17 -25.15
N ILE A 113 -5.80 38.86 -24.44
CA ILE A 113 -7.03 39.65 -24.47
C ILE A 113 -6.78 41.04 -23.88
N LEU A 114 -6.19 41.11 -22.69
CA LEU A 114 -5.82 42.38 -22.03
C LEU A 114 -4.91 43.23 -22.91
N LYS A 115 -3.91 42.62 -23.56
CA LYS A 115 -3.02 43.33 -24.48
C LYS A 115 -3.77 43.92 -25.68
N LYS A 116 -4.74 43.19 -26.22
CA LYS A 116 -5.61 43.68 -27.31
C LYS A 116 -6.51 44.83 -26.86
N GLU A 117 -7.07 44.74 -25.66
CA GLU A 117 -7.88 45.81 -25.07
C GLU A 117 -7.07 47.08 -24.86
N VAL A 118 -5.86 46.97 -24.29
CA VAL A 118 -4.93 48.09 -24.12
C VAL A 118 -4.62 48.72 -25.48
N HIS A 119 -4.24 47.93 -26.49
CA HIS A 119 -3.95 48.46 -27.83
C HIS A 119 -5.16 49.19 -28.45
N THR A 120 -6.36 48.64 -28.26
CA THR A 120 -7.61 49.26 -28.75
C THR A 120 -7.90 50.59 -28.03
N ILE A 121 -7.59 50.68 -26.74
CA ILE A 121 -7.75 51.90 -25.95
C ILE A 121 -6.69 52.94 -26.33
N GLU A 122 -5.43 52.53 -26.51
CA GLU A 122 -4.36 53.43 -26.93
C GLU A 122 -4.62 54.04 -28.32
N GLU A 123 -5.13 53.24 -29.26
CA GLU A 123 -5.55 53.71 -30.59
C GLU A 123 -6.72 54.71 -30.48
N LYS A 124 -7.73 54.42 -29.66
CA LYS A 124 -8.86 55.34 -29.40
C LYS A 124 -8.44 56.66 -28.74
N LEU A 125 -7.36 56.65 -27.96
CA LEU A 125 -6.80 57.83 -27.30
C LEU A 125 -5.77 58.57 -28.17
N GLY A 126 -5.44 58.05 -29.37
CA GLY A 126 -4.47 58.66 -30.28
C GLY A 126 -3.04 58.70 -29.75
N LEU A 127 -2.68 57.81 -28.81
CA LEU A 127 -1.40 57.82 -28.10
C LEU A 127 -0.30 56.96 -28.76
N THR A 128 -0.58 56.31 -29.90
CA THR A 128 0.35 55.34 -30.55
C THR A 128 1.05 55.86 -31.81
N GLU A 129 1.13 57.17 -32.01
CA GLU A 129 1.93 57.76 -33.10
C GLU A 129 2.94 58.77 -32.54
N LYS A 130 4.10 58.25 -32.12
CA LYS A 130 5.39 58.95 -32.21
C LYS A 130 6.57 57.97 -32.20
#